data_AF-A0A4Q3YFK9-F1
#
_entry.id   AF-A0A4Q3YFK9-F1
#
_cell.length_a   1.000
_cell.length_b   1.000
_cell.length_c   1.000
_cell.angle_alpha   90.00
_cell.angle_beta   90.00
_cell.angle_gamma   90.00
#
_symmetry.space_group_name_H-M   'P 1'
#
loop_
_entity.id
_entity.type
_entity.pdbx_description
1 polymer ?
#
loop_
_entity_poly.entity_id
_entity_poly.type
_entity_poly.pdbx_seq_one_letter_code
_entity_poly.pdbx_strand_id
1 'polypeptide(L)'
;MDELGNGGDALAAPDAAGEEGPQTTIWSELNAWGKSIADWQRYIISHAVRDGTLTDARVEEAYRLFLRDRELDNGDEKLPDVPDSVTGRVDAEGTPLALRAIKSLKNVNAIPEVSQIIFGPQLTVIYGHNGAGKSGFARIFSCACFSRSSPQIIRNIYDDQARDAPATAQFVVDRGNGFDEDIAFTDGDEHDDLKRVSVFDSYVARIHLGKENELGFQPAGFDVFDEAVRAIGLITERLEAAIHARTRPNKFDQLFADPGPVAVEIAALNAKSDTAELRGLATFGDAEKERLDEVARQEQELLTKSPVETLKALAIAKTDIETLQK
;
A
#
# COMPACT_ATOMS: atom_id res chain seq x y z
N MET A 1 18.86 -28.22 70.24
CA MET A 1 19.91 -28.75 69.35
C MET A 1 19.23 -29.73 68.43
N ASP A 2 18.84 -29.17 67.28
CA ASP A 2 18.77 -29.76 65.94
C ASP A 2 17.81 -30.97 65.81
N GLU A 3 16.54 -30.81 65.39
CA GLU A 3 16.10 -30.47 64.02
C GLU A 3 16.98 -31.08 62.92
N LEU A 4 16.49 -32.15 62.28
CA LEU A 4 16.54 -32.38 60.83
C LEU A 4 15.57 -33.52 60.50
N GLY A 5 14.36 -33.12 60.11
CA GLY A 5 13.32 -34.01 59.57
C GLY A 5 13.67 -34.45 58.16
N ASN A 6 13.58 -35.76 57.95
CA ASN A 6 13.75 -36.42 56.66
C ASN A 6 12.46 -36.24 55.84
N GLY A 7 12.40 -35.20 55.01
CA GLY A 7 11.33 -34.97 54.03
C GLY A 7 11.83 -35.28 52.64
N GLY A 8 11.52 -36.47 52.13
CA GLY A 8 11.73 -36.84 50.74
C GLY A 8 10.65 -36.19 49.86
N ASP A 9 10.93 -35.00 49.34
CA ASP A 9 10.19 -34.41 48.23
C ASP A 9 10.84 -34.85 46.91
N ALA A 10 10.37 -35.99 46.39
CA ALA A 10 10.55 -36.31 44.99
C ALA A 10 9.65 -35.36 44.18
N LEU A 11 10.22 -34.26 43.71
CA LEU A 11 9.62 -33.40 42.70
C LEU A 11 9.39 -34.23 41.43
N ALA A 12 8.16 -34.74 41.29
CA ALA A 12 7.68 -35.32 40.05
C ALA A 12 7.79 -34.26 38.95
N ALA A 13 8.60 -34.55 37.93
CA ALA A 13 8.61 -33.77 36.70
C ALA A 13 7.22 -33.85 36.06
N PRO A 14 6.63 -32.74 35.59
CA PRO A 14 5.40 -32.81 34.83
C PRO A 14 5.70 -33.47 33.48
N ASP A 15 5.03 -34.59 33.21
CA ASP A 15 4.92 -35.19 31.88
C ASP A 15 4.20 -34.21 30.95
N ALA A 16 4.97 -33.36 30.26
CA ALA A 16 4.49 -32.53 29.18
C ALA A 16 4.49 -33.34 27.88
N ALA A 17 3.66 -34.37 27.81
CA ALA A 17 3.25 -34.98 26.55
C ALA A 17 1.91 -34.35 26.12
N GLY A 18 1.95 -33.06 25.79
CA GLY A 18 0.93 -32.41 24.99
C GLY A 18 1.42 -32.40 23.55
N GLU A 19 0.69 -33.03 22.63
CA GLU A 19 0.85 -32.77 21.20
C GLU A 19 0.55 -31.29 20.95
N GLU A 20 1.58 -30.44 20.97
CA GLU A 20 1.46 -29.06 20.54
C GLU A 20 1.18 -29.05 19.04
N GLY A 21 -0.06 -28.77 18.65
CA GLY A 21 -0.39 -28.40 17.28
C GLY A 21 0.49 -27.23 16.83
N PRO A 22 0.70 -27.04 15.51
CA PRO A 22 1.61 -26.02 14.99
C PRO A 22 1.26 -24.65 15.57
N GLN A 23 2.14 -24.13 16.42
CA GLN A 23 1.98 -22.81 17.06
C GLN A 23 1.84 -21.76 15.96
N THR A 24 0.66 -21.15 15.85
CA THR A 24 0.42 -20.08 14.89
C THR A 24 1.21 -18.87 15.36
N THR A 25 2.11 -18.38 14.51
CA THR A 25 2.92 -17.20 14.81
C THR A 25 2.15 -15.94 14.43
N ILE A 26 2.49 -14.81 15.07
CA ILE A 26 1.98 -13.48 14.67
C ILE A 26 2.21 -13.22 13.18
N TRP A 27 3.33 -13.71 12.64
CA TRP A 27 3.68 -13.55 11.22
C TRP A 27 2.80 -14.38 10.28
N SER A 28 2.44 -15.62 10.67
CA SER A 28 1.51 -16.43 9.89
C SER A 28 0.10 -15.84 9.90
N GLU A 29 -0.36 -15.25 11.01
CA GLU A 29 -1.64 -14.52 11.04
C GLU A 29 -1.60 -13.28 10.14
N LEU A 30 -0.50 -12.52 10.17
CA LEU A 30 -0.33 -11.33 9.31
C LEU A 30 -0.30 -11.70 7.82
N ASN A 31 0.34 -12.81 7.45
CA ASN A 31 0.29 -13.35 6.09
C ASN A 31 -1.14 -13.75 5.68
N ALA A 32 -1.86 -14.46 6.55
CA ALA A 32 -3.23 -14.88 6.29
C ALA A 32 -4.17 -13.68 6.11
N TRP A 33 -4.06 -12.67 6.99
CA TRP A 33 -4.80 -11.43 6.86
C TRP A 33 -4.42 -10.66 5.59
N GLY A 34 -3.13 -10.62 5.24
CA GLY A 34 -2.63 -10.03 4.01
C GLY A 34 -3.26 -10.55 2.72
N LYS A 35 -3.66 -11.83 2.70
CA LYS A 35 -4.38 -12.43 1.57
C LYS A 35 -5.86 -12.01 1.47
N SER A 36 -6.43 -11.43 2.54
CA SER A 36 -7.83 -11.00 2.58
C SER A 36 -8.08 -9.56 2.13
N ILE A 37 -7.01 -8.77 1.97
CA ILE A 37 -7.06 -7.34 1.64
C ILE A 37 -6.72 -7.10 0.16
N ALA A 38 -7.03 -5.90 -0.34
CA ALA A 38 -6.78 -5.53 -1.72
C ALA A 38 -5.27 -5.50 -2.04
N ASP A 39 -4.91 -5.77 -3.29
CA ASP A 39 -3.51 -5.89 -3.73
C ASP A 39 -2.67 -4.65 -3.43
N TRP A 40 -3.22 -3.44 -3.61
CA TRP A 40 -2.52 -2.20 -3.28
C TRP A 40 -2.28 -2.03 -1.77
N GLN A 41 -3.16 -2.56 -0.92
CA GLN A 41 -2.97 -2.57 0.54
C GLN A 41 -1.95 -3.63 0.92
N ARG A 42 -2.05 -4.82 0.33
CA ARG A 42 -1.07 -5.90 0.51
C ARG A 42 0.32 -5.41 0.12
N TYR A 43 0.45 -4.66 -0.98
CA TYR A 43 1.70 -4.04 -1.41
C TYR A 43 2.29 -3.11 -0.33
N ILE A 44 1.48 -2.19 0.21
CA ILE A 44 1.91 -1.26 1.27
C ILE A 44 2.44 -2.03 2.48
N ILE A 45 1.66 -2.98 2.98
CA ILE A 45 2.01 -3.71 4.20
C ILE A 45 3.23 -4.60 3.95
N SER A 46 3.32 -5.23 2.77
CA SER A 46 4.45 -6.07 2.36
C SER A 46 5.77 -5.30 2.34
N HIS A 47 5.76 -4.07 1.86
CA HIS A 47 6.93 -3.21 1.87
C HIS A 47 7.18 -2.58 3.23
N ALA A 48 6.14 -2.26 4.00
CA ALA A 48 6.30 -1.72 5.35
C ALA A 48 6.93 -2.74 6.30
N VAL A 49 6.61 -4.03 6.16
CA VAL A 49 7.25 -5.09 6.97
C VAL A 49 8.73 -5.24 6.64
N ARG A 50 9.11 -5.16 5.35
CA ARG A 50 10.48 -5.37 4.86
C ARG A 50 11.36 -4.13 5.03
N ASP A 51 10.85 -2.99 4.59
CA ASP A 51 11.60 -1.74 4.40
C ASP A 51 11.37 -0.74 5.57
N GLY A 52 10.41 -1.03 6.46
CA GLY A 52 10.01 -0.11 7.52
C GLY A 52 9.17 1.03 6.94
N THR A 53 9.79 2.18 6.69
CA THR A 53 9.09 3.36 6.13
C THR A 53 9.16 3.35 4.60
N LEU A 54 8.02 3.42 3.93
CA LEU A 54 7.95 3.48 2.47
C LEU A 54 8.48 4.81 1.94
N THR A 55 9.29 4.71 0.90
CA THR A 55 9.73 5.86 0.10
C THR A 55 8.58 6.42 -0.73
N ASP A 56 8.71 7.66 -1.18
CA ASP A 56 7.69 8.30 -2.03
C ASP A 56 7.43 7.51 -3.33
N ALA A 57 8.48 6.91 -3.91
CA ALA A 57 8.37 6.05 -5.08
C ALA A 57 7.51 4.79 -4.81
N ARG A 58 7.66 4.17 -3.63
CA ARG A 58 6.82 3.02 -3.23
C ARG A 58 5.37 3.43 -3.00
N VAL A 59 5.14 4.62 -2.44
CA VAL A 59 3.78 5.16 -2.27
C VAL A 59 3.13 5.45 -3.64
N GLU A 60 3.90 5.95 -4.60
CA GLU A 60 3.41 6.17 -5.97
C GLU A 60 3.05 4.85 -6.69
N GLU A 61 3.86 3.81 -6.51
CA GLU A 61 3.55 2.46 -6.99
C GLU A 61 2.25 1.92 -6.38
N ALA A 62 2.06 2.07 -5.06
CA ALA A 62 0.82 1.70 -4.38
C ALA A 62 -0.39 2.51 -4.89
N TYR A 63 -0.19 3.80 -5.17
CA TYR A 63 -1.23 4.66 -5.73
C TYR A 63 -1.68 4.21 -7.11
N ARG A 64 -0.74 3.82 -7.99
CA ARG A 64 -1.06 3.27 -9.31
C ARG A 64 -1.83 1.95 -9.21
N LEU A 65 -1.45 1.05 -8.30
CA LEU A 65 -2.22 -0.16 -8.02
C LEU A 65 -3.65 0.16 -7.56
N PHE A 66 -3.82 1.15 -6.69
CA PHE A 66 -5.14 1.60 -6.23
C PHE A 66 -5.99 2.15 -7.39
N LEU A 67 -5.42 2.99 -8.27
CA LEU A 67 -6.16 3.51 -9.42
C LEU A 67 -6.59 2.40 -10.38
N ARG A 68 -5.75 1.40 -10.58
CA ARG A 68 -6.05 0.21 -11.40
C ARG A 68 -7.15 -0.66 -10.80
N ASP A 69 -7.06 -0.94 -9.51
CA ASP A 69 -8.09 -1.67 -8.74
C ASP A 69 -9.47 -1.00 -8.85
N ARG A 70 -9.50 0.33 -8.96
CA ARG A 70 -10.73 1.13 -9.08
C ARG A 70 -11.10 1.53 -10.51
N GLU A 71 -10.41 0.97 -11.51
CA GLU A 71 -10.65 1.27 -12.93
C GLU A 71 -10.55 2.78 -13.27
N LEU A 72 -9.78 3.53 -12.47
CA LEU A 72 -9.51 4.96 -12.64
C LEU A 72 -8.27 5.23 -13.49
N ASP A 73 -7.48 4.20 -13.78
CA ASP A 73 -6.32 4.25 -14.68
C ASP A 73 -6.45 3.17 -15.77
N ASN A 74 -6.50 3.63 -17.02
CA ASN A 74 -6.58 2.80 -18.22
C ASN A 74 -5.24 2.69 -18.97
N GLY A 75 -4.10 2.96 -18.33
CA GLY A 75 -2.79 2.79 -18.94
C GLY A 75 -2.53 1.35 -19.41
N ASP A 76 -1.39 1.11 -20.06
CA ASP A 76 -0.93 -0.25 -20.42
C ASP A 76 0.39 -0.60 -19.71
N GLU A 77 0.79 0.24 -18.76
CA GLU A 77 2.03 0.08 -18.01
C GLU A 77 1.98 -1.19 -17.13
N LYS A 78 3.13 -1.87 -17.04
CA LYS A 78 3.28 -3.03 -16.15
C LYS A 78 3.19 -2.55 -14.70
N LEU A 79 2.24 -3.12 -13.96
CA LEU A 79 2.08 -2.85 -12.54
C LEU A 79 3.27 -3.39 -11.73
N PRO A 80 3.59 -2.76 -10.60
CA PRO A 80 4.57 -3.31 -9.67
C PRO A 80 4.12 -4.68 -9.20
N ASP A 81 5.09 -5.57 -8.97
CA ASP A 81 4.82 -6.91 -8.47
C ASP A 81 4.35 -6.83 -7.01
N VAL A 82 3.25 -7.52 -6.70
CA VAL A 82 2.66 -7.51 -5.36
C VAL A 82 3.08 -8.79 -4.65
N PRO A 83 3.89 -8.71 -3.57
CA PRO A 83 4.31 -9.90 -2.87
C PRO A 83 3.13 -10.75 -2.40
N ASP A 84 3.20 -12.06 -2.62
CA ASP A 84 2.20 -13.02 -2.12
C ASP A 84 2.23 -13.13 -0.60
N SER A 85 3.43 -13.00 -0.02
CA SER A 85 3.67 -12.95 1.42
C SER A 85 3.91 -11.52 1.87
N VAL A 86 3.09 -11.09 2.83
CA VAL A 86 3.22 -9.78 3.49
C VAL A 86 4.46 -9.72 4.35
N THR A 87 4.84 -10.83 4.96
CA THR A 87 5.98 -10.86 5.88
C THR A 87 7.28 -11.18 5.18
N GLY A 88 7.24 -11.77 3.97
CA GLY A 88 8.42 -12.39 3.36
C GLY A 88 8.98 -13.56 4.17
N ARG A 89 8.31 -13.96 5.27
CA ARG A 89 8.54 -15.24 5.94
C ARG A 89 7.61 -16.25 5.30
N VAL A 90 8.19 -17.37 4.90
CA VAL A 90 7.41 -18.56 4.59
C VAL A 90 6.88 -19.11 5.91
N ASP A 91 5.62 -19.53 5.91
CA ASP A 91 5.08 -20.29 7.04
C ASP A 91 6.05 -21.43 7.31
N ALA A 92 6.49 -21.58 8.57
CA ALA A 92 7.41 -22.65 8.91
C ALA A 92 6.72 -23.98 8.60
N GLU A 93 7.02 -24.58 7.45
CA GLU A 93 6.83 -26.01 7.27
C GLU A 93 7.47 -26.66 8.50
N GLY A 94 6.77 -27.59 9.15
CA GLY A 94 7.17 -28.17 10.45
C GLY A 94 8.57 -28.82 10.50
N THR A 95 9.33 -28.74 9.42
CA THR A 95 10.74 -29.09 9.28
C THR A 95 11.61 -28.07 10.03
N PRO A 96 12.35 -28.44 11.10
CA PRO A 96 13.23 -27.51 11.80
C PRO A 96 14.37 -27.02 10.89
N LEU A 97 14.92 -25.84 11.16
CA LEU A 97 16.06 -25.28 10.41
C LEU A 97 17.13 -24.77 11.37
N ALA A 98 18.35 -25.26 11.22
CA ALA A 98 19.52 -24.80 11.95
C ALA A 98 20.57 -24.23 10.98
N LEU A 99 21.00 -23.00 11.21
CA LEU A 99 22.13 -22.40 10.48
C LEU A 99 23.44 -22.92 11.07
N ARG A 100 24.25 -23.60 10.26
CA ARG A 100 25.50 -24.27 10.67
C ARG A 100 26.73 -23.45 10.36
N ALA A 101 26.78 -22.82 9.19
CA ALA A 101 27.91 -21.98 8.81
C ALA A 101 27.56 -20.97 7.72
N ILE A 102 28.46 -19.99 7.53
CA ILE A 102 28.55 -19.18 6.32
C ILE A 102 30.00 -19.23 5.83
N LYS A 103 30.19 -19.47 4.53
CA LYS A 103 31.51 -19.66 3.89
C LYS A 103 31.54 -19.07 2.48
N SER A 104 32.72 -19.05 1.87
CA SER A 104 32.91 -18.69 0.45
C SER A 104 32.35 -17.32 0.07
N LEU A 105 32.57 -16.32 0.92
CA LEU A 105 32.11 -14.95 0.67
C LEU A 105 32.92 -14.32 -0.46
N LYS A 106 32.24 -13.69 -1.43
CA LYS A 106 32.89 -12.92 -2.51
C LYS A 106 32.25 -11.55 -2.64
N ASN A 107 33.06 -10.56 -2.98
CA ASN A 107 32.67 -9.15 -3.07
C ASN A 107 32.04 -8.59 -1.78
N VAL A 108 32.44 -9.10 -0.60
CA VAL A 108 31.96 -8.64 0.71
C VAL A 108 33.10 -8.02 1.50
N ASN A 109 33.18 -6.68 1.48
CA ASN A 109 34.25 -5.89 2.08
C ASN A 109 35.64 -6.45 1.70
N ALA A 110 36.66 -6.26 2.55
CA ALA A 110 37.97 -6.89 2.39
C ALA A 110 38.04 -8.26 3.11
N ILE A 111 36.94 -9.02 3.13
CA ILE A 111 36.89 -10.34 3.78
C ILE A 111 37.49 -11.38 2.81
N PRO A 112 38.55 -12.12 3.21
CA PRO A 112 39.12 -13.17 2.37
C PRO A 112 38.09 -14.27 2.06
N GLU A 113 38.10 -14.81 0.83
CA GLU A 113 37.13 -15.86 0.41
C GLU A 113 37.21 -17.14 1.26
N VAL A 114 38.36 -17.40 1.87
CA VAL A 114 38.60 -18.53 2.78
C VAL A 114 37.95 -18.36 4.15
N SER A 115 37.40 -17.17 4.44
CA SER A 115 36.79 -16.88 5.73
C SER A 115 35.47 -17.62 5.88
N GLN A 116 35.25 -18.17 7.07
CA GLN A 116 34.01 -18.83 7.43
C GLN A 116 33.66 -18.56 8.88
N ILE A 117 32.36 -18.60 9.18
CA ILE A 117 31.84 -18.62 10.54
C ILE A 117 31.09 -19.93 10.70
N ILE A 118 31.41 -20.66 11.77
CA ILE A 118 30.72 -21.88 12.17
C ILE A 118 29.90 -21.56 13.41
N PHE A 119 28.63 -21.92 13.40
CA PHE A 119 27.70 -21.67 14.48
C PHE A 119 27.60 -22.90 15.40
N GLY A 120 27.71 -22.64 16.70
CA GLY A 120 27.39 -23.61 17.73
C GLY A 120 25.87 -23.86 17.82
N PRO A 121 25.45 -24.96 18.46
CA PRO A 121 24.05 -25.39 18.50
C PRO A 121 23.12 -24.50 19.34
N GLN A 122 23.66 -23.56 20.14
CA GLN A 122 22.87 -22.70 21.01
C GLN A 122 23.28 -21.22 20.84
N LEU A 123 24.42 -20.83 21.42
CA LEU A 123 24.92 -19.46 21.38
C LEU A 123 26.31 -19.42 20.76
N THR A 124 26.48 -18.53 19.79
CA THR A 124 27.78 -18.25 19.16
C THR A 124 28.10 -16.77 19.36
N VAL A 125 29.23 -16.48 20.00
CA VAL A 125 29.71 -15.11 20.22
C VAL A 125 30.88 -14.83 19.30
N ILE A 126 30.71 -13.86 18.40
CA ILE A 126 31.74 -13.44 17.44
C ILE A 126 32.27 -12.07 17.86
N TYR A 127 33.56 -12.00 18.18
CA TYR A 127 34.22 -10.77 18.61
C TYR A 127 35.57 -10.61 17.92
N GLY A 128 36.12 -9.40 17.96
CA GLY A 128 37.39 -9.08 17.32
C GLY A 128 37.59 -7.57 17.21
N HIS A 129 38.77 -7.16 16.78
CA HIS A 129 39.12 -5.75 16.61
C HIS A 129 38.20 -5.03 15.61
N ASN A 130 38.16 -3.70 15.70
CA ASN A 130 37.55 -2.87 14.67
C ASN A 130 38.25 -3.13 13.34
N GLY A 131 37.48 -3.26 12.26
CA GLY A 131 38.01 -3.63 10.94
C GLY A 131 38.16 -5.13 10.68
N ALA A 132 37.90 -6.01 11.65
CA ALA A 132 38.02 -7.47 11.46
C ALA A 132 36.92 -8.13 10.57
N GLY A 133 36.07 -7.35 9.90
CA GLY A 133 35.03 -7.87 9.00
C GLY A 133 33.67 -8.22 9.63
N LYS A 134 33.50 -8.08 10.96
CA LYS A 134 32.23 -8.37 11.67
C LYS A 134 31.00 -7.72 11.03
N SER A 135 31.09 -6.44 10.70
CA SER A 135 29.99 -5.71 10.04
C SER A 135 29.73 -6.17 8.60
N GLY A 136 30.73 -6.74 7.91
CA GLY A 136 30.54 -7.30 6.57
C GLY A 136 29.68 -8.57 6.60
N PHE A 137 29.95 -9.47 7.56
CA PHE A 137 29.08 -10.62 7.80
C PHE A 137 27.66 -10.20 8.21
N ALA A 138 27.52 -9.23 9.12
CA ALA A 138 26.22 -8.74 9.55
C ALA A 138 25.37 -8.18 8.39
N ARG A 139 25.99 -7.49 7.42
CA ARG A 139 25.30 -7.00 6.22
C ARG A 139 24.77 -8.15 5.37
N ILE A 140 25.60 -9.16 5.11
CA ILE A 140 25.18 -10.35 4.35
C ILE A 140 24.00 -11.05 5.01
N PHE A 141 24.05 -11.23 6.34
CA PHE A 141 22.91 -11.79 7.07
C PHE A 141 21.66 -10.91 6.92
N SER A 142 21.80 -9.59 7.03
CA SER A 142 20.65 -8.68 6.92
C SER A 142 19.99 -8.73 5.54
N CYS A 143 20.76 -8.90 4.46
CA CYS A 143 20.24 -9.04 3.11
C CYS A 143 19.63 -10.42 2.83
N ALA A 144 20.33 -11.49 3.22
CA ALA A 144 19.93 -12.87 2.90
C ALA A 144 18.79 -13.40 3.78
N CYS A 145 18.82 -13.07 5.07
CA CYS A 145 17.85 -13.55 6.05
C CYS A 145 16.68 -12.58 6.21
N PHE A 146 15.78 -12.86 7.16
CA PHE A 146 14.71 -11.91 7.50
C PHE A 146 15.27 -10.80 8.40
N SER A 147 15.36 -9.60 7.84
CA SER A 147 15.75 -8.38 8.54
C SER A 147 14.83 -7.23 8.14
N ARG A 148 14.67 -6.26 9.04
CA ARG A 148 14.07 -4.94 8.76
C ARG A 148 15.11 -3.89 8.35
N SER A 149 16.32 -4.35 8.09
CA SER A 149 17.42 -3.58 7.51
C SER A 149 17.90 -4.31 6.26
N SER A 150 17.98 -3.60 5.14
CA SER A 150 18.63 -4.09 3.92
C SER A 150 19.81 -3.17 3.58
N PRO A 151 20.93 -3.28 4.32
CA PRO A 151 22.08 -2.42 4.09
C PRO A 151 22.77 -2.80 2.78
N GLN A 152 23.31 -1.81 2.07
CA GLN A 152 24.14 -2.08 0.90
C GLN A 152 25.36 -2.92 1.29
N ILE A 153 25.58 -4.03 0.58
CA ILE A 153 26.81 -4.80 0.69
C ILE A 153 27.91 -4.08 -0.09
N ILE A 154 28.99 -3.73 0.62
CA ILE A 154 30.09 -2.94 0.08
C ILE A 154 31.24 -3.90 -0.28
N ARG A 155 31.75 -3.85 -1.51
CA ARG A 155 32.91 -4.64 -1.94
C ARG A 155 34.24 -4.20 -1.31
N ASN A 156 35.32 -4.90 -1.63
CA ASN A 156 36.65 -4.47 -1.24
C ASN A 156 37.01 -3.15 -1.94
N ILE A 157 37.12 -2.06 -1.16
CA ILE A 157 37.45 -0.72 -1.68
C ILE A 157 38.92 -0.59 -2.11
N TYR A 158 39.76 -1.55 -1.74
CA TYR A 158 41.18 -1.58 -2.11
C TYR A 158 41.46 -2.42 -3.36
N ASP A 159 40.42 -3.04 -3.93
CA ASP A 159 40.55 -3.85 -5.13
C ASP A 159 39.97 -3.09 -6.34
N ASP A 160 40.82 -2.29 -6.98
CA ASP A 160 40.47 -1.53 -8.19
C ASP A 160 40.23 -2.42 -9.41
N GLN A 161 40.58 -3.70 -9.33
CA GLN A 161 40.38 -4.70 -10.38
C GLN A 161 39.14 -5.58 -10.15
N ALA A 162 38.48 -5.43 -9.00
CA ALA A 162 37.26 -6.17 -8.69
C ALA A 162 36.19 -5.84 -9.75
N ARG A 163 35.69 -6.89 -10.40
CA ARG A 163 34.57 -6.77 -11.34
C ARG A 163 33.36 -6.21 -10.59
N ASP A 164 32.56 -5.41 -11.28
CA ASP A 164 31.27 -4.97 -10.78
C ASP A 164 30.30 -6.17 -10.81
N ALA A 165 30.37 -6.97 -9.75
CA ALA A 165 29.63 -8.21 -9.58
C ALA A 165 28.95 -8.22 -8.20
N PRO A 166 27.76 -8.82 -8.09
CA PRO A 166 27.04 -8.89 -6.84
C PRO A 166 27.86 -9.65 -5.78
N ALA A 167 27.55 -9.38 -4.52
CA ALA A 167 28.09 -10.15 -3.41
C ALA A 167 27.50 -11.56 -3.41
N THR A 168 28.32 -12.56 -3.07
CA THR A 168 27.86 -13.96 -2.96
C THR A 168 28.34 -14.60 -1.67
N ALA A 169 27.58 -15.56 -1.15
CA ALA A 169 27.97 -16.39 -0.03
C ALA A 169 27.38 -17.80 -0.14
N GLN A 170 27.92 -18.74 0.63
CA GLN A 170 27.31 -20.06 0.83
C GLN A 170 26.90 -20.19 2.30
N PHE A 171 25.60 -20.40 2.52
CA PHE A 171 25.04 -20.71 3.82
C PHE A 171 24.94 -22.22 3.96
N VAL A 172 25.37 -22.75 5.11
CA VAL A 172 25.23 -24.17 5.44
C VAL A 172 24.09 -24.32 6.42
N VAL A 173 23.08 -25.11 6.08
CA VAL A 173 21.89 -25.32 6.91
C VAL A 173 21.64 -26.81 7.14
N ASP A 174 20.98 -27.13 8.26
CA ASP A 174 20.48 -28.46 8.59
C ASP A 174 18.97 -28.39 8.77
N ARG A 175 18.24 -29.22 8.02
CA ARG A 175 16.77 -29.27 8.01
C ARG A 175 16.19 -30.27 9.03
N GLY A 176 16.96 -30.61 10.07
CA GLY A 176 16.60 -31.60 11.09
C GLY A 176 16.84 -33.04 10.68
N ASN A 177 17.42 -33.27 9.49
CA ASN A 177 17.83 -34.59 9.02
C ASN A 177 19.26 -34.94 9.49
N GLY A 178 19.98 -33.98 10.10
CA GLY A 178 21.35 -34.15 10.54
C GLY A 178 22.38 -34.09 9.40
N PHE A 179 21.97 -33.65 8.21
CA PHE A 179 22.82 -33.45 7.06
C PHE A 179 22.95 -31.96 6.74
N ASP A 180 24.18 -31.54 6.49
CA ASP A 180 24.49 -30.18 6.09
C ASP A 180 24.22 -29.98 4.60
N GLU A 181 23.42 -28.98 4.26
CA GLU A 181 23.07 -28.57 2.90
C GLU A 181 23.58 -27.15 2.63
N ASP A 182 24.16 -26.95 1.44
CA ASP A 182 24.66 -25.64 1.02
C ASP A 182 23.57 -24.89 0.23
N ILE A 183 23.25 -23.68 0.70
CA ILE A 183 22.44 -22.68 -0.01
C ILE A 183 23.38 -21.64 -0.61
N ALA A 184 23.37 -21.51 -1.93
CA ALA A 184 24.06 -20.44 -2.63
C ALA A 184 23.21 -19.15 -2.57
N PHE A 185 23.84 -18.05 -2.18
CA PHE A 185 23.22 -16.74 -2.10
C PHE A 185 23.97 -15.76 -3.00
N THR A 186 23.23 -15.00 -3.80
CA THR A 186 23.68 -13.79 -4.50
C THR A 186 22.88 -12.60 -3.97
N ASP A 187 23.53 -11.44 -3.83
CA ASP A 187 22.85 -10.21 -3.43
C ASP A 187 21.68 -9.89 -4.38
N GLY A 188 20.48 -9.73 -3.80
CA GLY A 188 19.21 -9.62 -4.52
C GLY A 188 18.38 -10.92 -4.58
N ASP A 189 18.97 -12.07 -4.28
CA ASP A 189 18.24 -13.35 -4.22
C ASP A 189 17.40 -13.42 -2.94
N GLU A 190 16.17 -13.96 -3.05
CA GLU A 190 15.36 -14.38 -1.92
C GLU A 190 15.41 -15.90 -1.77
N HIS A 191 15.60 -16.39 -0.55
CA HIS A 191 15.60 -17.82 -0.25
C HIS A 191 14.75 -18.11 0.98
N ASP A 192 13.71 -18.92 0.78
CA ASP A 192 12.68 -19.21 1.79
C ASP A 192 13.26 -19.68 3.12
N ASP A 193 14.22 -20.60 3.10
CA ASP A 193 14.86 -21.07 4.32
C ASP A 193 15.65 -19.98 5.05
N LEU A 194 16.39 -19.14 4.33
CA LEU A 194 17.16 -18.07 4.97
C LEU A 194 16.23 -17.04 5.60
N LYS A 195 15.04 -16.81 5.03
CA LYS A 195 14.00 -15.93 5.60
C LYS A 195 13.36 -16.49 6.88
N ARG A 196 13.62 -17.75 7.23
CA ARG A 196 13.23 -18.31 8.55
C ARG A 196 14.19 -17.88 9.66
N VAL A 197 15.41 -17.44 9.31
CA VAL A 197 16.39 -16.89 10.25
C VAL A 197 16.14 -15.40 10.43
N SER A 198 16.02 -14.94 11.68
CA SER A 198 15.78 -13.53 12.00
C SER A 198 17.10 -12.82 12.34
N VAL A 199 17.33 -11.66 11.75
CA VAL A 199 18.50 -10.82 12.02
C VAL A 199 18.07 -9.59 12.78
N PHE A 200 18.75 -9.32 13.88
CA PHE A 200 18.53 -8.16 14.72
C PHE A 200 19.85 -7.42 14.91
N ASP A 201 19.95 -6.24 14.30
CA ASP A 201 21.13 -5.38 14.38
C ASP A 201 20.84 -4.08 15.16
N SER A 202 21.84 -3.21 15.27
CA SER A 202 21.70 -1.93 15.96
C SER A 202 20.79 -0.93 15.23
N TYR A 203 20.62 -1.06 13.92
CA TYR A 203 19.71 -0.22 13.14
C TYR A 203 18.26 -0.62 13.43
N VAL A 204 17.97 -1.92 13.37
CA VAL A 204 16.68 -2.50 13.76
C VAL A 204 16.38 -2.13 15.23
N ALA A 205 17.34 -2.27 16.14
CA ALA A 205 17.15 -1.88 17.55
C ALA A 205 16.77 -0.40 17.71
N ARG A 206 17.37 0.52 16.93
CA ARG A 206 17.04 1.95 16.97
C ARG A 206 15.62 2.24 16.50
N ILE A 207 15.14 1.55 15.48
CA ILE A 207 13.75 1.68 15.02
C ILE A 207 12.78 1.31 16.15
N HIS A 208 13.07 0.23 16.88
CA HIS A 208 12.20 -0.25 17.95
C HIS A 208 12.28 0.60 19.23
N LEU A 209 13.45 1.15 19.55
CA LEU A 209 13.65 1.98 20.75
C LEU A 209 13.33 3.46 20.53
N GLY A 210 13.32 3.93 19.29
CA GLY A 210 13.21 5.35 18.95
C GLY A 210 11.78 5.91 18.95
N LYS A 211 10.77 5.03 18.92
CA LYS A 211 9.36 5.44 19.02
C LYS A 211 8.84 5.08 20.41
N GLU A 212 8.75 6.07 21.29
CA GLU A 212 7.94 5.96 22.50
C GLU A 212 6.49 5.71 22.08
N ASN A 213 5.98 4.51 22.36
CA ASN A 213 4.58 4.18 22.12
C ASN A 213 3.85 4.15 23.47
N GLU A 214 2.63 4.70 23.53
CA GLU A 214 1.79 4.72 24.75
C GLU A 214 1.41 3.30 25.22
N LEU A 215 1.58 2.31 24.34
CA LEU A 215 1.59 0.90 24.67
C LEU A 215 2.98 0.55 25.19
N GLY A 216 3.10 0.25 26.49
CA GLY A 216 4.37 -0.09 27.15
C GLY A 216 5.16 -1.27 26.55
N PHE A 217 4.66 -1.91 25.49
CA PHE A 217 5.37 -2.86 24.65
C PHE A 217 4.64 -3.06 23.30
N GLN A 218 5.29 -2.77 22.17
CA GLN A 218 4.81 -3.11 20.83
C GLN A 218 5.64 -4.28 20.27
N PRO A 219 5.04 -5.43 19.91
CA PRO A 219 5.77 -6.53 19.30
C PRO A 219 6.43 -6.08 17.98
N ALA A 220 7.67 -6.54 17.75
CA ALA A 220 8.35 -6.34 16.47
C ALA A 220 7.44 -6.85 15.33
N GLY A 221 7.02 -5.97 14.43
CA GLY A 221 5.98 -6.28 13.45
C GLY A 221 4.87 -5.24 13.35
N PHE A 222 4.47 -4.65 14.47
CA PHE A 222 3.21 -3.89 14.55
C PHE A 222 3.30 -2.42 14.14
N ASP A 223 4.49 -1.86 14.01
CA ASP A 223 4.75 -0.52 13.44
C ASP A 223 4.33 -0.42 11.96
N VAL A 224 4.07 -1.57 11.33
CA VAL A 224 3.51 -1.68 9.98
C VAL A 224 2.17 -0.96 9.83
N PHE A 225 1.33 -0.93 10.87
CA PHE A 225 0.01 -0.32 10.80
C PHE A 225 0.09 1.19 10.79
N ASP A 226 0.98 1.78 11.60
CA ASP A 226 1.23 3.22 11.59
C ASP A 226 1.74 3.67 10.21
N GLU A 227 2.66 2.88 9.64
CA GLU A 227 3.18 3.13 8.30
C GLU A 227 2.10 2.97 7.22
N ALA A 228 1.24 1.95 7.33
CA ALA A 228 0.14 1.75 6.40
C ALA A 228 -0.84 2.93 6.44
N VAL A 229 -1.18 3.43 7.64
CA VAL A 229 -2.02 4.63 7.81
C VAL A 229 -1.36 5.85 7.18
N ARG A 230 -0.05 6.05 7.38
CA ARG A 230 0.71 7.14 6.75
C ARG A 230 0.67 7.05 5.22
N ALA A 231 0.93 5.87 4.66
CA ALA A 231 0.92 5.65 3.21
C ALA A 231 -0.48 5.87 2.60
N ILE A 232 -1.54 5.41 3.28
CA ILE A 232 -2.93 5.65 2.88
C ILE A 232 -3.26 7.14 2.92
N GLY A 233 -2.80 7.88 3.93
CA GLY A 233 -2.94 9.34 3.99
C GLY A 233 -2.31 10.03 2.78
N LEU A 234 -1.09 9.66 2.42
CA LEU A 234 -0.40 10.20 1.24
C LEU A 234 -1.07 9.82 -0.09
N ILE A 235 -1.67 8.63 -0.19
CA ILE A 235 -2.49 8.23 -1.34
C ILE A 235 -3.75 9.09 -1.42
N THR A 236 -4.37 9.39 -0.28
CA THR A 236 -5.57 10.22 -0.19
C THR A 236 -5.29 11.64 -0.66
N GLU A 237 -4.19 12.25 -0.20
CA GLU A 237 -3.76 13.58 -0.66
C GLU A 237 -3.52 13.62 -2.18
N ARG A 238 -2.87 12.59 -2.75
CA ARG A 238 -2.67 12.47 -4.20
C ARG A 238 -4.00 12.36 -4.96
N LEU A 239 -4.94 11.57 -4.44
CA LEU A 239 -6.25 11.40 -5.04
C LEU A 239 -7.04 12.71 -5.02
N GLU A 240 -7.05 13.43 -3.89
CA GLU A 240 -7.69 14.74 -3.75
C GLU A 240 -7.08 15.77 -4.72
N ALA A 241 -5.75 15.83 -4.81
CA ALA A 241 -5.07 16.69 -5.76
C ALA A 241 -5.46 16.37 -7.21
N ALA A 242 -5.55 15.08 -7.55
CA ALA A 242 -5.97 14.63 -8.88
C ALA A 242 -7.45 14.93 -9.17
N ILE A 243 -8.33 14.81 -8.17
CA ILE A 243 -9.73 15.23 -8.26
C ILE A 243 -9.82 16.72 -8.51
N HIS A 244 -9.11 17.55 -7.74
CA HIS A 244 -9.11 19.00 -7.90
C HIS A 244 -8.57 19.42 -9.28
N ALA A 245 -7.52 18.78 -9.77
CA ALA A 245 -6.95 19.07 -11.09
C ALA A 245 -7.90 18.72 -12.25
N ARG A 246 -8.77 17.71 -12.08
CA ARG A 246 -9.72 17.26 -13.11
C ARG A 246 -11.10 17.88 -12.98
N THR A 247 -11.48 18.34 -11.80
CA THR A 247 -12.77 18.98 -11.54
C THR A 247 -12.82 20.32 -12.24
N ARG A 248 -13.82 20.50 -13.10
CA ARG A 248 -14.10 21.79 -13.76
C ARG A 248 -15.47 22.28 -13.32
N PRO A 249 -15.62 23.59 -13.02
CA PRO A 249 -16.94 24.14 -12.78
C PRO A 249 -17.78 23.95 -14.05
N ASN A 250 -19.02 23.50 -13.87
CA ASN A 250 -19.99 23.49 -14.95
C ASN A 250 -20.27 24.95 -15.33
N LYS A 251 -20.01 25.32 -16.59
CA LYS A 251 -20.26 26.67 -17.13
C LYS A 251 -21.52 26.74 -17.98
N PHE A 252 -22.17 25.59 -18.21
CA PHE A 252 -23.35 25.49 -19.07
C PHE A 252 -24.63 25.89 -18.34
N ASP A 253 -24.64 25.84 -17.01
CA ASP A 253 -25.70 26.35 -16.15
C ASP A 253 -26.14 27.78 -16.50
N GLN A 254 -25.18 28.66 -16.82
CA GLN A 254 -25.46 30.05 -17.22
C GLN A 254 -26.14 30.18 -18.59
N LEU A 255 -25.97 29.18 -19.47
CA LEU A 255 -26.54 29.17 -20.82
C LEU A 255 -27.97 28.63 -20.85
N PHE A 256 -28.39 27.90 -19.81
CA PHE A 256 -29.72 27.31 -19.68
C PHE A 256 -30.42 27.82 -18.41
N ALA A 257 -30.56 29.14 -18.31
CA ALA A 257 -31.18 29.81 -17.15
C ALA A 257 -32.70 29.60 -17.07
N ASP A 258 -33.35 29.32 -18.20
CA ASP A 258 -34.79 29.11 -18.25
C ASP A 258 -35.16 27.70 -17.73
N PRO A 259 -36.14 27.60 -16.82
CA PRO A 259 -36.53 26.31 -16.26
C PRO A 259 -37.12 25.40 -17.34
N GLY A 260 -36.49 24.23 -17.52
CA GLY A 260 -36.92 23.22 -18.47
C GLY A 260 -36.14 21.91 -18.33
N PRO A 261 -36.55 20.85 -19.04
CA PRO A 261 -35.88 19.54 -18.98
C PRO A 261 -34.38 19.61 -19.28
N VAL A 262 -34.00 20.47 -20.23
CA VAL A 262 -32.59 20.69 -20.61
C VAL A 262 -31.79 21.35 -19.48
N ALA A 263 -32.35 22.36 -18.81
CA ALA A 263 -31.67 23.03 -17.70
C ALA A 263 -31.46 22.09 -16.50
N VAL A 264 -32.41 21.20 -16.23
CA VAL A 264 -32.29 20.18 -15.16
C VAL A 264 -31.16 19.20 -15.47
N GLU A 265 -31.11 18.66 -16.69
CA GLU A 265 -30.06 17.72 -17.10
C GLU A 265 -28.67 18.39 -17.15
N ILE A 266 -28.59 19.63 -17.66
CA ILE A 266 -27.33 20.38 -17.69
C ILE A 266 -26.83 20.69 -16.28
N ALA A 267 -27.71 21.02 -15.34
CA ALA A 267 -27.33 21.25 -13.95
C ALA A 267 -26.86 19.96 -13.25
N ALA A 268 -27.40 18.81 -13.64
CA ALA A 268 -27.09 17.50 -13.05
C ALA A 268 -25.88 16.78 -13.69
N LEU A 269 -25.18 17.40 -14.65
CA LEU A 269 -24.05 16.79 -15.37
C LEU A 269 -22.99 16.21 -14.42
N ASN A 270 -22.73 14.91 -14.58
CA ASN A 270 -21.75 14.17 -13.81
C ASN A 270 -21.18 12.99 -14.62
N ALA A 271 -20.28 12.20 -14.02
CA ALA A 271 -19.62 11.09 -14.70
C ALA A 271 -20.56 9.98 -15.22
N LYS A 272 -21.82 9.95 -14.77
CA LYS A 272 -22.84 8.95 -15.17
C LYS A 272 -23.90 9.53 -16.12
N SER A 273 -23.78 10.78 -16.54
CA SER A 273 -24.75 11.40 -17.45
C SER A 273 -24.81 10.68 -18.79
N ASP A 274 -26.02 10.39 -19.28
CA ASP A 274 -26.21 9.67 -20.53
C ASP A 274 -26.12 10.61 -21.74
N THR A 275 -25.08 10.39 -22.55
CA THR A 275 -24.89 11.15 -23.80
C THR A 275 -26.00 10.91 -24.83
N ALA A 276 -26.72 9.79 -24.78
CA ALA A 276 -27.85 9.51 -25.68
C ALA A 276 -29.07 10.36 -25.31
N GLU A 277 -29.39 10.47 -24.03
CA GLU A 277 -30.47 11.33 -23.52
C GLU A 277 -30.19 12.81 -23.84
N LEU A 278 -28.96 13.27 -23.63
CA LEU A 278 -28.55 14.63 -24.01
C LEU A 278 -28.69 14.89 -25.52
N ARG A 279 -28.38 13.89 -26.37
CA ARG A 279 -28.60 14.02 -27.83
C ARG A 279 -30.09 14.09 -28.18
N GLY A 280 -30.94 13.35 -27.46
CA GLY A 280 -32.38 13.44 -27.60
C GLY A 280 -32.89 14.85 -27.32
N LEU A 281 -32.49 15.41 -26.17
CA LEU A 281 -32.82 16.78 -25.77
C LEU A 281 -32.24 17.86 -26.70
N ALA A 282 -31.15 17.57 -27.39
CA ALA A 282 -30.54 18.47 -28.38
C ALA A 282 -31.22 18.42 -29.76
N THR A 283 -32.23 17.57 -29.96
CA THR A 283 -32.89 17.43 -31.26
C THR A 283 -33.86 18.58 -31.47
N PHE A 284 -33.59 19.44 -32.46
CA PHE A 284 -34.47 20.51 -32.88
C PHE A 284 -35.33 20.04 -34.05
N GLY A 285 -36.58 19.66 -33.76
CA GLY A 285 -37.52 19.09 -34.72
C GLY A 285 -38.49 20.10 -35.30
N ASP A 286 -39.51 19.58 -35.99
CA ASP A 286 -40.55 20.41 -36.62
C ASP A 286 -41.47 21.04 -35.57
N ALA A 287 -41.69 20.38 -34.43
CA ALA A 287 -42.46 20.95 -33.32
C ALA A 287 -41.77 22.17 -32.69
N GLU A 288 -40.44 22.12 -32.51
CA GLU A 288 -39.66 23.25 -31.98
C GLU A 288 -39.60 24.40 -33.00
N LYS A 289 -39.55 24.09 -34.31
CA LYS A 289 -39.68 25.11 -35.38
C LYS A 289 -41.04 25.79 -35.37
N GLU A 290 -42.12 25.01 -35.32
CA GLU A 290 -43.48 25.58 -35.24
C GLU A 290 -43.64 26.45 -33.98
N ARG A 291 -43.06 26.02 -32.85
CA ARG A 291 -43.08 26.82 -31.63
C ARG A 291 -42.26 28.11 -31.77
N LEU A 292 -41.10 28.06 -32.42
CA LEU A 292 -40.27 29.23 -32.69
C LEU A 292 -41.00 30.22 -33.62
N ASP A 293 -41.62 29.72 -34.69
CA ASP A 293 -42.40 30.53 -35.64
C ASP A 293 -43.62 31.16 -34.95
N GLU A 294 -44.31 30.42 -34.07
CA GLU A 294 -45.41 30.95 -33.26
C GLU A 294 -44.95 32.07 -32.32
N VAL A 295 -43.82 31.89 -31.62
CA VAL A 295 -43.25 32.91 -30.72
C VAL A 295 -42.83 34.15 -31.51
N ALA A 296 -42.18 33.98 -32.68
CA ALA A 296 -41.80 35.10 -33.55
C ALA A 296 -43.02 35.89 -34.04
N ARG A 297 -44.13 35.19 -34.35
CA ARG A 297 -45.40 35.83 -34.71
C ARG A 297 -45.99 36.62 -33.54
N GLN A 298 -46.00 36.04 -32.34
CA GLN A 298 -46.49 36.70 -31.12
C GLN A 298 -45.66 37.95 -30.80
N GLU A 299 -44.34 37.90 -30.97
CA GLU A 299 -43.45 39.04 -30.79
C GLU A 299 -43.78 40.16 -31.78
N GLN A 300 -43.94 39.85 -33.08
CA GLN A 300 -44.36 40.83 -34.08
C GLN A 300 -45.73 41.45 -33.77
N GLU A 301 -46.68 40.66 -33.30
CA GLU A 301 -48.01 41.15 -32.91
C GLU A 301 -47.94 42.10 -31.71
N LEU A 302 -47.11 41.79 -30.71
CA LEU A 302 -46.87 42.66 -29.54
C LEU A 302 -46.10 43.93 -29.89
N LEU A 303 -45.22 43.90 -30.88
CA LEU A 303 -44.53 45.09 -31.39
C LEU A 303 -45.44 45.99 -32.23
N THR A 304 -46.39 45.42 -32.96
CA THR A 304 -47.36 46.17 -33.78
C THR A 304 -48.55 46.69 -32.99
N LYS A 305 -48.99 45.97 -31.94
CA LYS A 305 -49.99 46.45 -30.98
C LYS A 305 -49.27 47.08 -29.80
N SER A 306 -49.16 48.41 -29.79
CA SER A 306 -48.58 49.15 -28.66
C SER A 306 -49.19 48.65 -27.34
N PRO A 307 -48.40 48.10 -26.39
CA PRO A 307 -48.90 47.58 -25.11
C PRO A 307 -49.69 48.63 -24.32
N VAL A 308 -49.43 49.91 -24.58
CA VAL A 308 -50.13 51.05 -23.99
C VAL A 308 -51.57 51.18 -24.52
N GLU A 309 -51.81 50.86 -25.79
CA GLU A 309 -53.13 50.96 -26.41
C GLU A 309 -54.03 49.79 -26.01
N THR A 310 -53.47 48.58 -25.90
CA THR A 310 -54.21 47.39 -25.42
C THR A 310 -54.59 47.51 -23.95
N LEU A 311 -53.68 48.01 -23.09
CA LEU A 311 -53.98 48.29 -21.67
C LEU A 311 -55.06 49.38 -21.52
N LYS A 312 -55.03 50.42 -22.36
CA LYS A 312 -56.09 51.45 -22.38
C LYS A 312 -57.43 50.88 -22.81
N ALA A 313 -57.47 50.06 -23.86
CA ALA A 313 -58.69 49.42 -24.35
C ALA A 313 -59.29 48.47 -23.30
N LEU A 314 -58.45 47.67 -22.62
CA LEU A 314 -58.88 46.79 -21.53
C LEU A 314 -59.38 47.55 -20.30
N ALA A 315 -58.76 48.70 -19.96
CA ALA A 315 -59.23 49.55 -18.87
C ALA A 315 -60.61 50.18 -19.17
N ILE A 316 -60.83 50.59 -20.43
CA ILE A 316 -62.13 51.10 -20.88
C ILE A 316 -63.18 49.98 -20.82
N ALA A 317 -62.88 48.81 -21.37
CA ALA A 317 -63.80 47.67 -21.35
C ALA A 317 -64.15 47.21 -19.91
N LYS A 318 -63.20 47.28 -18.98
CA LYS A 318 -63.46 47.02 -17.55
C LYS A 318 -64.46 48.03 -16.97
N THR A 319 -64.29 49.31 -17.29
CA THR A 319 -65.17 50.39 -16.83
C THR A 319 -66.59 50.24 -17.39
N ASP A 320 -66.71 49.81 -18.66
CA ASP A 320 -68.00 49.55 -19.32
C ASP A 320 -68.73 48.34 -18.72
N ILE A 321 -68.00 47.28 -18.35
CA ILE A 321 -68.59 46.12 -17.67
C ILE A 321 -69.05 46.49 -16.25
N GLU A 322 -68.26 47.28 -15.51
CA GLU A 322 -68.62 47.76 -14.17
C GLU A 322 -69.83 48.70 -14.17
N THR A 323 -70.06 49.43 -15.27
CA THR A 323 -71.25 50.29 -15.44
C THR A 323 -72.49 49.52 -15.89
N LEU A 324 -72.34 48.40 -16.60
CA LEU A 324 -73.46 47.50 -16.96
C LEU A 324 -73.92 46.61 -15.80
N GLN A 325 -73.12 46.48 -14.73
CA GLN A 325 -73.45 45.72 -13.53
C GLN A 325 -74.12 46.56 -12.41
N LYS A 326 -74.39 47.84 -12.65
CA LYS A 326 -75.18 48.73 -11.79
C LYS A 326 -76.57 48.97 -12.37
#